data_AF-E2B7G0-F1
#
_entry.id   AF-E2B7G0-F1
#
_cell.length_a   1.000
_cell.length_b   1.000
_cell.length_c   1.000
_cell.angle_alpha   90.00
_cell.angle_beta   90.00
_cell.angle_gamma   90.00
#
_symmetry.space_group_name_H-M   'P 1'
#
loop_
_entity.id
_entity.type
_entity.pdbx_description
1 polymer ?
#
loop_
_entity_poly.entity_id
_entity_poly.type
_entity_poly.pdbx_seq_one_letter_code
_entity_poly.pdbx_strand_id
1 'polypeptide(L)'
;MAQGKLKVKTKLPDKVKAKVNKGKKGPAIQRRGNAPVQPKKAKLQEAHKLKKMITKTVNSTMEDELRKRALDGKKSLIKKNPNVEKK
;
A
#
# COMPACT_ATOMS: atom_id res chain seq x y z
N MET A 1 -14.35 20.29 -55.21
CA MET A 1 -13.55 19.52 -54.22
C MET A 1 -12.19 20.18 -54.08
N ALA A 2 -11.87 20.74 -52.93
CA ALA A 2 -10.52 21.21 -52.62
C ALA A 2 -10.04 20.38 -51.42
N GLN A 3 -9.38 19.25 -51.70
CA GLN A 3 -8.70 18.47 -50.67
C GLN A 3 -7.48 19.29 -50.25
N GLY A 4 -7.64 20.09 -49.20
CA GLY A 4 -6.56 20.90 -48.64
C GLY A 4 -5.33 20.04 -48.35
N LYS A 5 -4.21 20.37 -48.99
CA LYS A 5 -2.93 19.67 -48.85
C LYS A 5 -2.45 19.78 -47.40
N LEU A 6 -2.61 18.72 -46.63
CA LEU A 6 -2.12 18.66 -45.25
C LEU A 6 -0.59 18.76 -45.28
N LYS A 7 -0.03 19.85 -44.72
CA LYS A 7 1.42 20.02 -44.56
C LYS A 7 1.91 18.98 -43.54
N VAL A 8 2.40 17.84 -44.03
CA VAL A 8 2.97 16.78 -43.18
C VAL A 8 4.16 17.35 -42.43
N LYS A 9 3.98 17.63 -41.14
CA LYS A 9 5.09 17.98 -40.25
C LYS A 9 5.95 16.73 -40.07
N THR A 10 7.08 16.72 -40.78
CA THR A 10 8.33 15.99 -40.48
C THR A 10 8.19 14.49 -40.22
N LYS A 11 8.66 13.66 -41.16
CA LYS A 11 9.00 12.25 -40.89
C LYS A 11 10.08 12.22 -39.80
N LEU A 12 9.72 11.83 -38.58
CA LEU A 12 10.66 11.58 -37.50
C LEU A 12 11.61 10.44 -37.92
N PRO A 13 12.93 10.58 -37.73
CA PRO A 13 13.88 9.54 -38.11
C PRO A 13 13.64 8.25 -37.30
N ASP A 14 13.73 7.11 -37.96
CA ASP A 14 13.35 5.78 -37.44
C ASP A 14 14.04 5.40 -36.12
N LYS A 15 15.19 6.03 -35.83
CA LYS A 15 15.99 5.81 -34.62
C LYS A 15 15.33 6.34 -33.33
N VAL A 16 14.36 7.24 -33.40
CA VAL A 16 13.67 7.78 -32.22
C VAL A 16 12.56 6.85 -31.71
N LYS A 17 12.04 5.94 -32.54
CA LYS A 17 10.98 4.98 -32.15
C LYS A 17 11.53 3.73 -31.43
N ALA A 18 12.84 3.56 -31.33
CA ALA A 18 13.45 2.33 -30.83
C ALA A 18 13.59 2.24 -29.30
N LYS A 19 13.23 3.28 -28.53
CA LYS A 19 13.43 3.29 -27.06
C LYS A 19 12.16 3.48 -26.22
N VAL A 20 11.01 3.08 -26.74
CA VAL A 20 9.78 3.02 -25.93
C VAL A 20 9.09 1.68 -26.16
N ASN A 21 9.14 0.83 -25.14
CA ASN A 21 8.28 -0.35 -24.93
C ASN A 21 8.55 -1.62 -25.74
N LYS A 22 9.64 -2.34 -25.45
CA LYS A 22 9.69 -3.81 -25.61
C LYS A 22 10.42 -4.50 -24.44
N GLY A 23 10.14 -4.06 -23.21
CA GLY A 23 10.20 -4.99 -22.08
C GLY A 23 9.05 -5.98 -22.28
N LYS A 24 9.38 -7.26 -22.50
CA LYS A 24 8.41 -8.35 -22.71
C LYS A 24 7.47 -8.45 -21.51
N LYS A 25 6.37 -7.70 -21.53
CA LYS A 25 5.19 -8.06 -20.74
C LYS A 25 4.71 -9.37 -21.36
N GLY A 26 4.78 -10.46 -20.60
CA GLY A 26 4.20 -11.74 -21.00
C GLY A 26 2.73 -11.58 -21.42
N PRO A 27 2.12 -12.61 -22.02
CA PRO A 27 0.73 -12.53 -22.46
C PRO A 27 -0.13 -11.95 -21.33
N ALA A 28 -0.93 -10.94 -21.65
CA ALA A 28 -1.85 -10.35 -20.70
C ALA A 28 -2.67 -11.51 -20.12
N ILE A 29 -2.48 -11.79 -18.82
CA ILE A 29 -3.19 -12.86 -18.13
C ILE A 29 -4.67 -12.45 -18.18
N GLN A 30 -5.39 -12.95 -19.17
CA GLN A 30 -6.84 -12.87 -19.23
C GLN A 30 -7.29 -13.68 -18.01
N ARG A 31 -7.66 -12.97 -16.94
CA ARG A 31 -8.22 -13.63 -15.76
C ARG A 31 -9.42 -14.43 -16.28
N ARG A 32 -9.41 -15.74 -16.06
CA ARG A 32 -10.52 -16.62 -16.46
C ARG A 32 -11.83 -15.96 -16.00
N GLY A 33 -12.89 -15.96 -16.83
CA GLY A 33 -14.16 -15.31 -16.50
C GLY A 33 -14.77 -15.75 -15.16
N ASN A 34 -14.43 -16.97 -14.70
CA ASN A 34 -14.84 -17.53 -13.41
C ASN A 34 -13.81 -17.38 -12.28
N ALA A 35 -12.70 -16.68 -12.47
CA ALA A 35 -11.74 -16.46 -11.39
C ALA A 35 -12.31 -15.44 -10.39
N PRO A 36 -12.45 -15.78 -9.09
CA PRO A 36 -12.91 -14.83 -8.09
C PRO A 36 -12.07 -13.55 -8.13
N VAL A 37 -12.72 -12.40 -8.30
CA VAL A 37 -12.05 -11.11 -8.32
C VAL A 37 -11.43 -10.89 -6.96
N GLN A 38 -10.10 -10.98 -6.88
CA GLN A 38 -9.39 -10.74 -5.63
C GLN A 38 -9.77 -9.35 -5.08
N PRO A 39 -10.10 -9.25 -3.78
CA PRO A 39 -10.50 -7.98 -3.21
C PRO A 39 -9.34 -7.00 -3.34
N LYS A 40 -9.59 -5.87 -4.02
CA LYS A 40 -8.60 -4.82 -4.29
C LYS A 40 -7.88 -4.32 -3.02
N LYS A 41 -8.49 -4.54 -1.84
CA LYS A 41 -8.02 -4.08 -0.53
C LYS A 41 -7.25 -5.13 0.28
N ALA A 42 -7.06 -6.37 -0.19
CA ALA A 42 -6.36 -7.42 0.59
C ALA A 42 -4.96 -6.97 1.05
N LYS A 43 -4.15 -6.46 0.12
CA LYS A 43 -2.80 -5.95 0.41
C LYS A 43 -2.78 -4.83 1.44
N LEU A 44 -3.79 -3.93 1.40
CA LEU A 44 -3.92 -2.84 2.36
C LEU A 44 -4.32 -3.35 3.74
N GLN A 45 -5.21 -4.35 3.81
CA GLN A 45 -5.61 -4.98 5.06
C GLN A 45 -4.45 -5.73 5.71
N GLU A 46 -3.66 -6.46 4.92
CA GLU A 46 -2.46 -7.15 5.40
C GLU A 46 -1.43 -6.16 5.94
N ALA A 47 -1.09 -5.10 5.17
CA ALA A 47 -0.17 -4.06 5.61
C ALA A 47 -0.66 -3.36 6.89
N HIS A 48 -1.96 -3.06 6.98
CA HIS A 48 -2.55 -2.47 8.18
C HIS A 48 -2.48 -3.40 9.39
N LYS A 49 -2.76 -4.70 9.20
CA LYS A 49 -2.64 -5.71 10.27
C LYS A 49 -1.21 -5.82 10.76
N LEU A 50 -0.23 -5.89 9.85
CA LEU A 50 1.19 -5.92 10.20
C LEU A 50 1.60 -4.67 10.98
N LYS A 51 1.24 -3.48 10.49
CA LYS A 51 1.49 -2.21 11.19
C LYS A 51 0.89 -2.22 12.59
N LYS A 52 -0.37 -2.65 12.74
CA LYS A 52 -1.06 -2.72 14.04
C LYS A 52 -0.36 -3.65 15.02
N MET A 53 0.09 -4.82 14.57
CA MET A 53 0.84 -5.76 15.42
C MET A 53 2.15 -5.16 15.88
N ILE A 54 2.94 -4.60 14.96
CA ILE A 54 4.24 -3.98 15.28
C ILE A 54 4.05 -2.83 16.28
N THR A 55 3.12 -1.91 16.01
CA THR A 55 2.86 -0.78 16.92
C THR A 55 2.44 -1.26 18.31
N LYS A 56 1.57 -2.27 18.40
CA LYS A 56 1.15 -2.81 19.70
C LYS A 56 2.34 -3.42 20.46
N THR A 57 3.18 -4.19 19.78
CA THR A 57 4.35 -4.83 20.40
C THR A 57 5.33 -3.77 20.90
N VAL A 58 5.71 -2.82 20.05
CA VAL A 58 6.67 -1.76 20.41
C VAL A 58 6.16 -0.92 21.60
N ASN A 59 4.88 -0.55 21.58
CA ASN A 59 4.30 0.20 22.71
C ASN A 59 4.30 -0.64 23.99
N SER A 60 3.91 -1.92 23.91
CA SER A 60 3.89 -2.81 25.07
C SER A 60 5.28 -3.03 25.66
N THR A 61 6.32 -3.18 24.82
CA THR A 61 7.68 -3.38 25.30
C THR A 61 8.23 -2.12 25.95
N MET A 62 8.00 -0.94 25.34
CA MET A 62 8.41 0.34 25.93
C MET A 62 7.71 0.61 27.25
N GLU A 63 6.41 0.36 27.35
CA GLU A 63 5.67 0.50 28.60
C GLU A 63 6.22 -0.43 29.69
N ASP A 64 6.54 -1.68 29.34
CA ASP A 64 7.10 -2.64 30.29
C ASP A 64 8.51 -2.24 30.74
N GLU A 65 9.34 -1.69 29.86
CA GLU A 65 10.66 -1.15 30.23
C GLU A 65 10.54 0.05 31.17
N LEU A 66 9.64 0.99 30.86
CA LEU A 66 9.40 2.16 31.71
C LEU A 66 8.89 1.75 33.09
N ARG A 67 7.94 0.80 33.17
CA ARG A 67 7.44 0.27 34.44
C ARG A 67 8.51 -0.49 35.22
N LYS A 68 9.35 -1.27 34.54
CA LYS A 68 10.50 -1.95 35.18
C LYS A 68 11.44 -0.95 35.82
N ARG A 69 11.75 0.16 35.14
CA ARG A 69 12.63 1.22 35.66
C ARG A 69 12.00 2.03 36.79
N ALA A 70 10.69 2.30 36.73
CA ALA A 70 10.03 3.19 37.67
C ALA A 70 9.48 2.50 38.93
N LEU A 71 9.02 1.25 38.81
CA LEU A 71 8.27 0.54 39.87
C LEU A 71 8.89 -0.83 40.18
N ASP A 72 10.15 -1.07 39.81
CA ASP A 72 10.84 -2.37 39.90
C ASP A 72 10.04 -3.53 39.29
N GLY A 73 9.27 -3.23 38.23
CA GLY A 73 8.46 -4.23 37.52
C GLY A 73 7.12 -4.57 38.18
N LYS A 74 6.71 -3.87 39.24
CA LYS A 74 5.37 -4.02 39.83
C LYS A 74 4.31 -3.51 38.85
N LYS A 75 3.59 -4.43 38.21
CA LYS A 75 2.43 -4.12 37.36
C LYS A 75 1.20 -3.95 38.25
N SER A 76 0.84 -2.71 38.57
CA SER A 76 -0.44 -2.44 39.21
C SER A 76 -1.58 -2.82 38.25
N LEU A 77 -2.46 -3.73 38.68
CA LEU A 77 -3.66 -4.12 37.94
C LEU A 77 -4.72 -3.02 38.02
N ILE A 78 -4.41 -1.83 37.48
CA ILE A 78 -5.39 -0.74 37.45
C ILE A 78 -6.39 -1.08 36.35
N LYS A 79 -7.64 -1.31 36.75
CA LYS A 79 -8.77 -1.48 35.82
C LYS A 79 -8.76 -0.31 34.85
N LYS A 80 -8.82 -0.59 33.55
CA LYS A 80 -9.00 0.43 32.51
C LYS A 80 -10.34 1.11 32.79
N ASN A 81 -10.32 2.29 33.41
CA ASN A 81 -11.52 3.08 33.62
C ASN A 81 -12.15 3.34 32.24
N PRO A 82 -13.44 3.05 32.04
CA PRO A 82 -14.12 3.46 30.81
C PRO A 82 -14.04 4.98 30.77
N ASN A 83 -13.35 5.49 29.75
CA ASN A 83 -13.19 6.92 29.52
C ASN A 83 -14.58 7.55 29.48
N VAL A 84 -14.83 8.51 30.37
CA VAL A 84 -16.08 9.26 30.47
C VAL A 84 -16.36 9.89 29.11
N GLU A 85 -17.40 9.40 28.43
CA GLU A 85 -18.01 10.04 27.27
C GLU A 85 -18.50 11.43 27.73
N LYS A 86 -17.72 12.47 27.43
CA LYS A 86 -18.20 13.83 27.54
C LYS A 86 -19.12 14.08 26.35
N LYS A 87 -20.40 14.28 26.66
CA LYS A 87 -21.44 14.83 25.78
C LYS A 87 -21.00 16.14 25.14
#